data_AF-A0AB36J3Y7-F1
#
_entry.id   AF-A0AB36J3Y7-F1
#
_cell.length_a   1.000
_cell.length_b   1.000
_cell.length_c   1.000
_cell.angle_alpha   90.00
_cell.angle_beta   90.00
_cell.angle_gamma   90.00
#
_symmetry.space_group_name_H-M   'P 1'
#
loop_
_entity.id
_entity.type
_entity.pdbx_description
1 polymer ?
#
loop_
_entity_poly.entity_id
_entity_poly.type
_entity_poly.pdbx_seq_one_letter_code
_entity_poly.pdbx_strand_id
1 'polypeptide(L)'
;MPYVTYRGNNTSLRLHSIRFEPAKPVLVEDETALKHLLEHPDFEVKKEKIIPLEDLYLPQLKDKAKKAGVEGFADMKKPELIAELKALEGGGVPDAGSDTP
;
A
#
# COMPACT_ATOMS: atom_id res chain seq x y z
N MET A 1 8.43 8.15 3.54
CA MET A 1 8.96 7.40 4.69
C MET A 1 8.73 5.92 4.42
N PRO A 2 9.80 5.12 4.30
CA PRO A 2 9.73 3.71 3.88
C PRO A 2 9.27 2.79 5.02
N TYR A 3 8.49 1.78 4.66
CA TYR A 3 7.99 0.75 5.57
C TYR A 3 8.68 -0.57 5.23
N VAL A 4 9.14 -1.26 6.26
CA VAL A 4 9.81 -2.55 6.13
C VAL A 4 8.93 -3.62 6.73
N THR A 5 8.59 -4.63 5.92
CA THR A 5 7.81 -5.79 6.36
C THR A 5 8.70 -7.01 6.41
N TYR A 6 8.78 -7.66 7.58
CA TYR A 6 9.50 -8.93 7.70
C TYR A 6 8.61 -10.07 7.21
N ARG A 7 9.08 -10.81 6.20
CA ARG A 7 8.42 -11.98 5.60
C ARG A 7 8.95 -13.30 6.13
N GLY A 8 9.95 -13.27 7.01
CA GLY A 8 10.50 -14.49 7.58
C GLY A 8 9.48 -15.25 8.43
N ASN A 9 9.62 -16.57 8.46
CA ASN A 9 8.72 -17.49 9.18
C ASN A 9 9.00 -17.53 10.71
N ASN A 10 9.89 -16.68 11.22
CA ASN A 10 10.23 -16.60 12.64
C ASN A 10 9.27 -15.66 13.40
N THR A 11 9.03 -15.96 14.69
CA THR A 11 8.06 -15.24 15.55
C THR A 11 8.37 -13.76 15.75
N SER A 12 9.64 -13.36 15.69
CA SER A 12 10.07 -11.97 15.57
C SER A 12 11.57 -11.90 15.35
N LEU A 13 12.04 -10.96 14.53
CA LEU A 13 13.47 -10.69 14.34
C LEU A 13 13.82 -9.34 14.96
N ARG A 14 14.94 -9.24 15.67
CA ARG A 14 15.45 -7.95 16.16
C ARG A 14 16.67 -7.56 15.34
N LEU A 15 16.57 -6.47 14.58
CA LEU A 15 17.64 -5.91 13.76
C LEU A 15 17.74 -4.40 14.04
N HIS A 16 18.96 -3.86 14.14
CA HIS A 16 19.18 -2.43 14.42
C HIS A 16 18.40 -1.90 15.64
N SER A 17 18.26 -2.73 16.69
CA SER A 17 17.43 -2.48 17.88
C SER A 17 15.91 -2.37 17.63
N ILE A 18 15.46 -2.51 16.38
CA ILE A 18 14.06 -2.55 15.97
C ILE A 18 13.58 -4.00 16.01
N ARG A 19 12.41 -4.23 16.60
CA ARG A 19 11.75 -5.53 16.57
C ARG A 19 10.81 -5.59 15.37
N PHE A 20 11.07 -6.52 14.47
CA PHE A 20 10.23 -6.84 13.33
C PHE A 20 9.35 -8.04 13.67
N GLU A 21 8.04 -7.81 13.66
CA GLU A 21 7.04 -8.87 13.75
C GLU A 21 6.72 -9.37 12.34
N PRO A 22 6.55 -10.70 12.15
CA PRO A 22 6.21 -11.25 10.85
C PRO A 22 4.88 -10.67 10.35
N ALA A 23 4.83 -10.36 9.05
CA ALA A 23 3.67 -9.75 8.38
C ALA A 23 3.24 -8.36 8.91
N LYS A 24 4.05 -7.72 9.77
CA LYS A 24 3.76 -6.38 10.28
C LYS A 24 4.71 -5.34 9.67
N PRO A 25 4.19 -4.30 9.00
CA PRO A 25 5.03 -3.24 8.45
C PRO A 25 5.52 -2.33 9.58
N VAL A 26 6.84 -2.18 9.69
CA VAL A 26 7.50 -1.28 10.64
C VAL A 26 8.04 -0.07 9.90
N LEU A 27 7.76 1.12 10.42
CA LEU A 27 8.37 2.34 9.90
C LEU A 27 9.85 2.37 10.31
N VAL A 28 10.74 2.41 9.32
CA VAL A 28 12.17 2.54 9.56
C VAL A 28 12.61 3.86 8.97
N GLU A 29 13.00 4.80 9.83
CA GLU A 29 13.46 6.13 9.43
C GLU A 29 14.98 6.15 9.14
N ASP A 30 15.69 5.14 9.64
CA ASP A 30 17.14 5.02 9.51
C ASP A 30 17.55 4.48 8.13
N GLU A 31 18.22 5.30 7.32
CA GLU A 31 18.66 4.95 5.97
C GLU A 31 19.69 3.81 5.92
N THR A 32 20.51 3.68 6.97
CA THR A 32 21.52 2.61 7.04
C THR A 32 20.85 1.28 7.33
N ALA A 33 19.93 1.25 8.31
CA ALA A 33 19.10 0.08 8.58
C ALA A 33 18.27 -0.31 7.35
N LEU A 34 17.70 0.65 6.62
CA LEU A 34 16.95 0.39 5.38
C LEU A 34 17.80 -0.28 4.31
N LYS A 35 19.02 0.18 4.06
CA LYS A 35 19.93 -0.46 3.08
C LYS A 35 20.20 -1.91 3.45
N HIS A 36 20.54 -2.16 4.71
CA HIS A 36 20.79 -3.52 5.21
C HIS A 36 19.53 -4.40 5.07
N LEU A 37 18.36 -3.89 5.44
CA LEU A 37 17.09 -4.62 5.33
C LEU A 37 16.71 -4.88 3.86
N LEU A 38 17.07 -4.00 2.93
CA LEU A 38 16.80 -4.17 1.51
C LEU A 38 17.70 -5.24 0.86
N GLU A 39 18.88 -5.48 1.44
CA GLU A 39 19.79 -6.56 1.06
C GLU A 39 19.37 -7.93 1.62
N HIS A 40 18.46 -7.97 2.60
CA HIS A 40 17.96 -9.23 3.15
C HIS A 40 16.74 -9.76 2.36
N PRO A 41 16.76 -11.01 1.88
CA PRO A 41 15.63 -11.59 1.12
C PRO A 41 14.38 -11.82 1.97
N ASP A 42 14.52 -11.90 3.30
CA ASP A 42 13.41 -12.04 4.25
C ASP A 42 12.67 -10.71 4.53
N PHE A 43 13.09 -9.60 3.94
CA PHE A 43 12.56 -8.26 4.21
C PHE A 43 12.03 -7.58 2.95
N GLU A 44 10.79 -7.12 3.04
CA GLU A 44 10.13 -6.37 1.98
C GLU A 44 10.12 -4.88 2.36
N VAL A 45 11.07 -4.12 1.80
CA VAL A 45 11.18 -2.67 2.01
C VAL A 45 10.33 -1.93 0.97
N LYS A 46 9.19 -1.40 1.39
CA LYS A 46 8.31 -0.57 0.55
C LYS A 46 8.61 0.90 0.80
N LYS A 47 9.21 1.57 -0.19
CA LYS A 47 9.57 2.99 -0.11
C LYS A 47 8.35 3.93 0.01
N GLU A 48 7.21 3.46 -0.48
CA GLU A 48 5.91 4.09 -0.28
C GLU A 48 5.08 3.23 0.67
N LYS A 49 4.49 3.87 1.67
CA LYS A 49 3.43 3.26 2.47
C LYS A 49 2.29 2.96 1.52
N ILE A 50 2.21 1.73 1.01
CA ILE A 50 0.97 1.23 0.45
C ILE A 50 0.06 1.06 1.66
N ILE A 51 -0.52 2.17 2.13
CA ILE A 51 -1.64 2.11 3.06
C ILE A 51 -2.68 1.31 2.27
N PRO A 52 -3.06 0.09 2.72
CA PRO A 52 -4.14 -0.60 2.05
C PRO A 52 -5.32 0.37 2.08
N LEU A 53 -5.97 0.53 0.94
CA LEU A 53 -7.09 1.47 0.78
C LEU A 53 -8.13 1.30 1.91
N GLU A 54 -8.24 0.09 2.47
CA GLU A 54 -9.01 -0.30 3.64
C GLU A 54 -8.75 0.55 4.90
N ASP A 55 -7.50 0.98 5.11
CA ASP A 55 -7.07 1.79 6.26
C ASP A 55 -7.18 3.30 5.99
N LEU A 56 -7.42 3.71 4.74
CA LEU A 56 -7.63 5.12 4.39
C LEU A 56 -9.04 5.59 4.77
N TYR A 57 -9.14 6.85 5.21
CA TYR A 57 -10.42 7.48 5.50
C TYR A 57 -11.20 7.80 4.20
N LEU A 58 -12.53 7.79 4.28
CA LEU A 58 -13.45 8.11 3.17
C LEU A 58 -13.02 9.36 2.35
N PRO A 59 -12.67 10.51 2.97
CA PRO A 59 -12.15 11.66 2.23
C PRO A 59 -10.82 11.39 1.50
N GLN A 60 -9.88 10.65 2.10
CA GLN A 60 -8.60 10.32 1.44
C GLN A 60 -8.80 9.34 0.28
N LEU A 61 -9.74 8.41 0.41
CA LEU A 61 -10.14 7.52 -0.69
C LEU A 61 -10.77 8.32 -1.83
N LYS A 62 -11.63 9.28 -1.53
CA LYS A 62 -12.23 10.17 -2.53
C LYS A 62 -11.17 11.03 -3.24
N ASP A 63 -10.19 11.55 -2.52
CA ASP A 63 -9.07 12.29 -3.12
C ASP A 63 -8.21 11.40 -4.04
N LYS A 64 -7.94 10.16 -3.63
CA LYS A 64 -7.25 9.18 -4.46
C LYS A 64 -8.06 8.81 -5.70
N ALA A 65 -9.36 8.56 -5.54
CA ALA A 65 -10.27 8.21 -6.62
C ALA A 65 -10.39 9.36 -7.64
N LYS A 66 -10.48 10.59 -7.16
CA LYS A 66 -10.42 11.79 -8.00
C LYS A 66 -9.10 11.90 -8.77
N LYS A 67 -7.97 11.64 -8.11
CA LYS A 67 -6.65 11.62 -8.77
C LYS A 67 -6.51 10.48 -9.77
N ALA A 68 -7.17 9.36 -9.52
CA ALA A 68 -7.19 8.19 -10.40
C ALA A 68 -8.22 8.30 -11.54
N GLY A 69 -9.06 9.34 -11.55
CA GLY A 69 -10.07 9.56 -12.60
C GLY A 69 -11.32 8.68 -12.45
N VAL A 70 -11.60 8.18 -11.25
CA VAL A 70 -12.81 7.40 -10.96
C VAL A 70 -14.04 8.30 -11.06
N GLU A 71 -15.01 7.94 -11.91
CA GLU A 71 -16.31 8.60 -11.98
C GLU A 71 -17.29 7.98 -10.98
N GLY A 72 -18.11 8.79 -10.30
CA GLY A 72 -19.05 8.29 -9.29
C GLY A 72 -18.46 8.11 -7.88
N PHE A 73 -17.16 8.36 -7.69
CA PHE A 73 -16.47 8.27 -6.38
C PHE A 73 -17.12 9.10 -5.24
N ALA A 74 -17.90 10.13 -5.60
CA ALA A 74 -18.59 10.99 -4.65
C ALA A 74 -19.79 10.29 -3.98
N ASP A 75 -20.48 9.39 -4.71
CA ASP A 75 -21.66 8.65 -4.25
C ASP A 75 -21.28 7.28 -3.66
N MET A 76 -20.08 6.78 -3.98
CA MET A 76 -19.57 5.50 -3.51
C MET A 76 -19.27 5.44 -2.01
N LYS A 77 -19.53 4.27 -1.42
CA LYS A 77 -19.16 3.95 -0.04
C LYS A 77 -17.69 3.55 0.05
N LYS A 78 -17.14 3.67 1.27
CA LYS A 78 -15.76 3.30 1.62
C LYS A 78 -15.28 1.99 0.97
N PRO A 79 -15.98 0.84 1.09
CA PRO A 79 -15.53 -0.42 0.47
C PRO A 79 -15.51 -0.39 -1.06
N GLU A 80 -16.40 0.35 -1.72
CA GLU A 80 -16.46 0.38 -3.19
C GLU A 80 -15.34 1.23 -3.77
N LEU A 81 -15.09 2.40 -3.17
CA LEU A 81 -13.93 3.24 -3.45
C LEU A 81 -12.62 2.46 -3.32
N ILE A 82 -12.52 1.60 -2.30
CA ILE A 82 -11.37 0.73 -2.08
C ILE A 82 -11.23 -0.29 -3.20
N ALA A 83 -12.33 -0.96 -3.58
CA ALA A 83 -12.32 -1.97 -4.64
C ALA A 83 -11.88 -1.37 -5.98
N GLU A 84 -12.42 -0.21 -6.36
CA GLU A 84 -12.07 0.47 -7.62
C GLU A 84 -10.62 0.98 -7.62
N LEU A 85 -10.18 1.60 -6.53
CA LEU A 85 -8.80 2.05 -6.43
C LEU A 85 -7.81 0.88 -6.43
N LYS A 86 -8.18 -0.26 -5.86
CA LYS A 86 -7.35 -1.48 -5.86
C LYS A 86 -7.32 -2.12 -7.24
N ALA A 87 -8.42 -2.08 -7.99
CA ALA A 87 -8.49 -2.50 -9.38
C ALA A 87 -7.59 -1.61 -10.27
N LEU A 88 -7.54 -0.30 -9.99
CA LEU A 88 -6.65 0.66 -10.67
C LEU A 88 -5.16 0.47 -10.32
N GLU A 89 -4.80 0.23 -9.05
CA GLU A 89 -3.40 0.06 -8.64
C GLU A 89 -2.83 -1.36 -8.91
N GLY A 90 -3.68 -2.38 -9.07
CA GLY A 90 -3.30 -3.80 -9.10
C GLY A 90 -2.82 -4.38 -10.43
N GLY A 91 -2.86 -3.63 -11.53
CA GLY A 91 -2.49 -4.11 -12.87
C GLY A 91 -3.68 -4.14 -13.81
N GLY A 92 -3.61 -3.30 -14.85
CA GLY A 92 -4.74 -2.98 -15.71
C GLY A 92 -5.25 -4.11 -16.60
N VAL A 93 -6.51 -3.98 -17.01
CA VAL A 93 -6.93 -3.84 -18.41
C VAL A 93 -8.28 -3.10 -18.45
N PRO A 94 -8.55 -2.38 -19.55
CA PRO A 94 -9.51 -1.29 -19.63
C PRO A 94 -10.88 -1.81 -20.01
N ASP A 95 -11.95 -1.35 -19.37
CA ASP A 95 -13.28 -1.42 -19.98
C ASP A 95 -14.22 -0.39 -19.37
N ALA A 96 -14.33 0.73 -20.06
CA ALA A 96 -15.60 1.40 -20.25
C ALA A 96 -15.51 2.09 -21.61
N GLY A 97 -15.80 1.30 -22.65
CA GLY A 97 -16.14 1.84 -23.95
C GLY A 97 -17.33 2.79 -23.80
N SER A 98 -17.05 4.08 -23.71
CA SER A 98 -18.00 5.12 -24.08
C SER A 98 -17.83 5.38 -25.57
N ASP A 99 -18.21 4.39 -26.38
CA ASP A 99 -18.58 4.62 -27.77
C ASP A 99 -20.01 5.17 -27.76
N THR A 100 -20.11 6.46 -28.00
CA THR A 100 -21.34 7.20 -28.34
C THR A 100 -20.89 8.17 -29.42
N PRO A 101 -21.50 8.24 -30.63
CA PRO A 101 -22.93 8.12 -30.91
C PRO A 101 -23.36 7.15 -32.04
#